data_AF-A0A530HJR9-F1
#
_entry.id   AF-A0A530HJR9-F1
#
_cell.length_a   1.000
_cell.length_b   1.000
_cell.length_c   1.000
_cell.angle_alpha   90.00
_cell.angle_beta   90.00
_cell.angle_gamma   90.00
#
_symmetry.space_group_name_H-M   'P 1'
#
loop_
_entity.id
_entity.type
_entity.pdbx_description
1 polymer ?
#
loop_
_entity_poly.entity_id
_entity_poly.type
_entity_poly.pdbx_seq_one_letter_code
_entity_poly.pdbx_strand_id
1 'polypeptide(L)'
;MAAIALPEQTGTIELLASYIARRVVVLYAGSAAETLPGGGAPTRAVAVERAIEIIRNPGQGAEQDHAKARELIQILRNITRAGTDVSDEGTTQSELDELDRQLFGRAVELVELHADTIVGLAGNLADRIQVIKEHVTLDAPYLEGLPAVQNISVVEPIPIGDTTKADPIGQD
;
A
#
# COMPACT_ATOMS: atom_id res chain seq x y z
N MET A 1 0.13 -29.65 -5.82
CA MET A 1 0.96 -28.45 -6.02
C MET A 1 0.06 -27.23 -5.89
N ALA A 2 0.31 -26.38 -4.89
CA ALA A 2 -0.30 -25.06 -4.83
C ALA A 2 0.65 -24.08 -5.53
N ALA A 3 0.14 -23.29 -6.47
CA ALA A 3 0.90 -22.24 -7.15
C ALA A 3 0.17 -20.92 -6.92
N ILE A 4 0.91 -19.90 -6.48
CA ILE A 4 0.40 -18.54 -6.31
C ILE A 4 0.79 -17.76 -7.56
N ALA A 5 -0.21 -17.29 -8.31
CA ALA A 5 0.02 -16.42 -9.45
C ALA A 5 0.15 -14.97 -8.95
N LEU A 6 1.28 -14.34 -9.26
CA LEU A 6 1.48 -12.92 -9.04
C LEU A 6 1.16 -12.14 -10.33
N PRO A 7 0.72 -10.87 -10.23
CA PRO A 7 0.53 -9.99 -11.39
C PRO A 7 1.82 -9.71 -12.17
N GLU A 8 2.97 -9.88 -11.52
CA GLU A 8 4.31 -9.68 -12.10
C GLU A 8 5.19 -10.89 -11.79
N GLN A 9 6.02 -11.31 -12.76
CA GLN A 9 7.02 -12.35 -12.50
C GLN A 9 8.14 -11.78 -11.64
N THR A 10 8.35 -12.37 -10.46
CA THR A 10 9.45 -12.00 -9.56
C THR A 10 10.57 -13.02 -9.70
N GLY A 11 11.75 -12.58 -10.17
CA GLY A 11 12.89 -13.47 -10.39
C GLY A 11 13.67 -13.85 -9.11
N THR A 12 13.46 -13.16 -7.99
CA THR A 12 14.16 -13.40 -6.72
C THR A 12 13.27 -13.13 -5.50
N ILE A 13 13.70 -13.57 -4.32
CA ILE A 13 12.99 -13.36 -3.06
C ILE A 13 12.99 -11.87 -2.63
N GLU A 14 14.02 -11.12 -3.01
CA GLU A 14 14.11 -9.67 -2.82
C GLU A 14 13.06 -8.94 -3.65
N LEU A 15 12.91 -9.34 -4.92
CA LEU A 15 11.87 -8.79 -5.80
C LEU A 15 10.47 -9.12 -5.28
N LEU A 16 10.29 -10.31 -4.71
CA LEU A 16 9.04 -10.70 -4.05
C LEU A 16 8.76 -9.86 -2.80
N ALA A 17 9.74 -9.67 -1.92
CA ALA A 17 9.60 -8.81 -0.74
C ALA A 17 9.24 -7.37 -1.14
N SER A 18 9.94 -6.84 -2.15
CA SER A 18 9.69 -5.51 -2.70
C SER A 18 8.27 -5.38 -3.27
N TYR A 19 7.82 -6.38 -4.03
CA TYR A 19 6.45 -6.44 -4.54
C TYR A 19 5.41 -6.46 -3.41
N ILE A 20 5.62 -7.30 -2.39
CA ILE A 20 4.72 -7.42 -1.23
C ILE A 20 4.59 -6.08 -0.51
N ALA A 21 5.70 -5.40 -0.23
CA ALA A 21 5.67 -4.10 0.44
C ALA A 21 4.96 -3.02 -0.38
N ARG A 22 5.22 -2.95 -1.70
CA ARG A 22 4.48 -2.05 -2.59
C ARG A 22 2.98 -2.34 -2.54
N ARG A 23 2.60 -3.63 -2.49
CA ARG A 23 1.19 -4.01 -2.41
C ARG A 23 0.55 -3.59 -1.10
N VAL A 24 1.23 -3.74 0.04
CA VAL A 24 0.73 -3.25 1.34
C VAL A 24 0.52 -1.74 1.32
N VAL A 25 1.47 -0.98 0.76
CA VAL A 25 1.32 0.47 0.60
C VAL A 25 0.07 0.84 -0.20
N VAL A 26 -0.20 0.14 -1.31
CA VAL A 26 -1.42 0.37 -2.10
C VAL A 26 -2.69 0.07 -1.31
N LEU A 27 -2.70 -0.99 -0.48
CA LEU A 27 -3.85 -1.33 0.36
C LEU A 27 -4.12 -0.24 1.41
N TYR A 28 -3.08 0.41 1.95
CA TYR A 28 -3.23 1.52 2.90
C TYR A 28 -3.51 2.87 2.24
N ALA A 29 -3.10 3.07 0.98
CA ALA A 29 -3.30 4.33 0.28
C ALA A 29 -4.77 4.71 0.14
N GLY A 30 -5.68 3.73 0.05
CA GLY A 30 -7.13 3.97 -0.04
C GLY A 30 -7.69 4.72 1.17
N SER A 31 -7.44 4.21 2.38
CA SER A 31 -7.92 4.86 3.61
C SER A 31 -7.24 6.19 3.88
N ALA A 32 -5.94 6.33 3.53
CA ALA A 32 -5.24 7.60 3.63
C ALA A 32 -5.85 8.65 2.69
N ALA A 33 -6.08 8.29 1.42
CA ALA A 33 -6.64 9.17 0.40
C ALA A 33 -8.08 9.61 0.73
N GLU A 34 -8.87 8.76 1.37
CA GLU A 34 -10.23 9.09 1.80
C GLU A 34 -10.28 10.25 2.82
N THR A 35 -9.19 10.48 3.55
CA THR A 35 -9.10 11.59 4.49
C THR A 35 -8.60 12.90 3.89
N LEU A 36 -8.18 12.89 2.62
CA LEU A 36 -7.72 14.11 1.97
C LEU A 36 -8.84 15.16 1.93
N PRO A 37 -8.53 16.42 2.25
CA PRO A 37 -9.51 17.47 2.15
C PRO A 37 -9.85 17.75 0.69
N GLY A 38 -11.12 18.10 0.41
CA GLY A 38 -11.63 18.40 -0.93
C GLY A 38 -10.99 19.64 -1.58
N GLY A 39 -11.40 19.95 -2.81
CA GLY A 39 -10.87 21.10 -3.57
C GLY A 39 -10.95 22.42 -2.79
N GLY A 40 -9.85 23.18 -2.75
CA GLY A 40 -9.78 24.51 -2.12
C GLY A 40 -9.23 24.56 -0.69
N ALA A 41 -8.86 23.42 -0.11
CA ALA A 41 -8.19 23.40 1.19
C ALA A 41 -6.77 23.99 1.13
N PRO A 42 -6.31 24.70 2.18
CA PRO A 42 -4.98 25.34 2.20
C PRO A 42 -3.84 24.33 2.32
N THR A 43 -4.11 23.14 2.86
CA THR A 43 -3.16 22.03 2.97
C THR A 43 -3.79 20.74 2.48
N ARG A 44 -2.97 19.86 1.91
CA ARG A 44 -3.35 18.55 1.40
C ARG A 44 -2.80 17.43 2.29
N ALA A 45 -2.95 17.61 3.60
CA ALA A 45 -2.46 16.64 4.58
C ALA A 45 -3.51 15.55 4.83
N VAL A 46 -3.03 14.32 4.99
CA VAL A 46 -3.84 13.17 5.41
C VAL A 46 -4.19 13.34 6.89
N ALA A 47 -5.45 13.11 7.25
CA ALA A 47 -5.85 13.04 8.66
C ALA A 47 -5.52 11.64 9.20
N VAL A 48 -4.28 11.46 9.64
CA VAL A 48 -3.67 10.16 10.00
C VAL A 48 -4.55 9.35 10.96
N GLU A 49 -5.04 9.96 12.03
CA GLU A 49 -5.88 9.29 13.03
C GLU A 49 -7.17 8.77 12.40
N ARG A 50 -7.80 9.56 11.54
CA ARG A 50 -9.00 9.16 10.81
C ARG A 50 -8.71 8.07 9.78
N ALA A 51 -7.55 8.10 9.11
CA ALA A 51 -7.15 7.07 8.17
C ALA A 51 -6.94 5.72 8.88
N ILE A 52 -6.38 5.76 10.10
CA ILE A 52 -6.26 4.60 10.99
C ILE A 52 -7.64 4.09 11.41
N GLU A 53 -8.57 4.99 11.76
CA GLU A 53 -9.94 4.61 12.07
C GLU A 53 -10.62 3.92 10.88
N ILE A 54 -10.47 4.46 9.66
CA ILE A 54 -11.07 3.88 8.45
C ILE A 54 -10.53 2.47 8.18
N ILE A 55 -9.20 2.29 8.19
CA ILE A 55 -8.60 1.00 7.86
C ILE A 55 -8.85 -0.05 8.94
N ARG A 56 -8.91 0.34 10.21
CA ARG A 56 -9.03 -0.61 11.34
C ARG A 56 -10.46 -0.91 11.75
N ASN A 57 -11.44 -0.09 11.38
CA ASN A 57 -12.83 -0.30 11.78
C ASN A 57 -13.60 -1.17 10.76
N PRO A 58 -14.15 -2.32 11.20
CA PRO A 58 -15.06 -3.12 10.38
C PRO A 58 -16.27 -2.29 9.93
N GLY A 59 -16.70 -2.50 8.68
CA GLY A 59 -17.89 -1.83 8.13
C GLY A 59 -17.66 -0.46 7.48
N GLN A 60 -16.45 0.10 7.51
CA GLN A 60 -16.11 1.32 6.76
C GLN A 60 -15.52 1.04 5.36
N GLY A 61 -15.73 -0.17 4.83
CA GLY A 61 -15.33 -0.54 3.47
C GLY A 61 -13.87 -0.98 3.30
N ALA A 62 -12.98 -0.64 4.24
CA ALA A 62 -11.55 -0.95 4.16
C ALA A 62 -11.12 -2.26 4.86
N GLU A 63 -12.07 -3.03 5.41
CA GLU A 63 -11.80 -4.27 6.15
C GLU A 63 -11.03 -5.31 5.33
N GLN A 64 -11.39 -5.46 4.05
CA GLN A 64 -10.72 -6.41 3.15
C GLN A 64 -9.28 -5.99 2.87
N ASP A 65 -9.03 -4.70 2.74
CA ASP A 65 -7.69 -4.18 2.48
C ASP A 65 -6.81 -4.33 3.72
N HIS A 66 -7.36 -4.05 4.90
CA HIS A 66 -6.67 -4.27 6.17
C HIS A 66 -6.34 -5.74 6.42
N ALA A 67 -7.29 -6.66 6.17
CA ALA A 67 -7.04 -8.09 6.33
C ALA A 67 -5.89 -8.57 5.42
N LYS A 68 -5.91 -8.17 4.14
CA LYS A 68 -4.85 -8.50 3.17
C LYS A 68 -3.50 -7.87 3.55
N ALA A 69 -3.50 -6.63 4.03
CA ALA A 69 -2.28 -5.96 4.46
C ALA A 69 -1.61 -6.72 5.60
N ARG A 70 -2.37 -7.15 6.61
CA ARG A 70 -1.83 -7.94 7.74
C ARG A 70 -1.24 -9.28 7.30
N GLU A 71 -1.90 -9.99 6.40
CA GLU A 71 -1.37 -11.26 5.86
C GLU A 71 -0.06 -11.04 5.09
N LEU A 72 0.00 -10.01 4.25
CA LEU A 72 1.18 -9.66 3.49
C LEU A 72 2.34 -9.21 4.40
N ILE A 73 2.06 -8.48 5.48
CA ILE A 73 3.06 -8.08 6.48
C ILE A 73 3.66 -9.30 7.18
N GLN A 74 2.86 -10.31 7.51
CA GLN A 74 3.38 -11.56 8.09
C GLN A 74 4.33 -12.28 7.12
N ILE A 75 3.95 -12.37 5.84
CA ILE A 75 4.82 -12.97 4.82
C ILE A 75 6.11 -12.15 4.66
N LEU A 76 6.00 -10.83 4.63
CA LEU A 76 7.14 -9.92 4.50
C LEU A 76 8.12 -10.06 5.68
N ARG A 77 7.59 -10.16 6.90
CA ARG A 77 8.39 -10.44 8.10
C ARG A 77 9.14 -11.75 7.93
N ASN A 78 8.47 -12.82 7.50
CA ASN A 78 9.11 -14.12 7.35
C ASN A 78 10.24 -14.11 6.32
N ILE A 79 10.10 -13.32 5.26
CA ILE A 79 11.15 -13.15 4.25
C ILE A 79 12.34 -12.35 4.80
N THR A 80 12.06 -11.28 5.57
CA THR A 80 13.06 -10.26 5.92
C THR A 80 13.70 -10.47 7.29
N ARG A 81 13.08 -11.28 8.15
CA ARG A 81 13.48 -11.59 9.53
C ARG A 81 13.61 -13.10 9.74
N ALA A 82 14.02 -13.83 8.71
CA ALA A 82 14.08 -15.30 8.70
C ALA A 82 14.95 -15.91 9.81
N GLY A 83 15.91 -15.14 10.35
CA GLY A 83 16.80 -15.57 11.45
C GLY A 83 16.30 -15.28 12.87
N THR A 84 15.12 -14.65 13.03
CA THR A 84 14.57 -14.33 14.36
C THR A 84 13.78 -15.52 14.91
N ASP A 85 14.04 -15.90 16.17
CA ASP A 85 13.31 -16.96 16.87
C ASP A 85 11.82 -16.62 16.97
N VAL A 86 11.00 -17.43 16.30
CA VAL A 86 9.53 -17.30 16.25
C VAL A 86 8.85 -17.69 17.57
N SER A 87 9.58 -18.29 18.52
CA SER A 87 9.04 -18.60 19.85
C SER A 87 9.00 -17.39 20.79
N ASP A 88 9.69 -16.29 20.44
CA ASP A 88 9.54 -15.00 21.10
C ASP A 88 8.38 -14.21 20.46
N GLU A 89 7.20 -14.37 21.05
CA GLU A 89 5.98 -13.64 20.64
C GLU A 89 6.15 -12.12 20.74
N GLY A 90 6.92 -11.63 21.72
CA GLY A 90 7.15 -10.20 21.93
C GLY A 90 7.98 -9.59 20.81
N THR A 91 9.08 -10.26 20.45
CA THR A 91 9.92 -9.86 19.31
C THR A 91 9.15 -9.93 18.00
N THR A 92 8.39 -11.02 17.79
CA THR A 92 7.57 -11.19 16.57
C THR A 92 6.54 -10.07 16.41
N GLN A 93 5.81 -9.74 17.48
CA GLN A 93 4.83 -8.66 17.43
C GLN A 93 5.48 -7.30 17.18
N SER A 94 6.63 -7.04 17.81
CA SER A 94 7.37 -5.78 17.60
C SER A 94 7.83 -5.60 16.15
N GLU A 95 8.28 -6.66 15.49
CA GLU A 95 8.68 -6.62 14.07
C GLU A 95 7.48 -6.38 13.13
N LEU A 96 6.33 -7.00 13.44
CA LEU A 96 5.09 -6.79 12.69
C LEU A 96 4.60 -5.34 12.84
N ASP A 97 4.64 -4.79 14.06
CA ASP A 97 4.25 -3.40 14.33
C ASP A 97 5.20 -2.39 13.65
N GLU A 98 6.49 -2.71 13.58
CA GLU A 98 7.48 -1.90 12.86
C GLU A 98 7.15 -1.86 11.35
N LEU A 99 6.93 -3.02 10.73
CA LEU A 99 6.57 -3.12 9.31
C LEU A 99 5.23 -2.43 9.03
N ASP A 100 4.22 -2.64 9.87
CA ASP A 100 2.91 -1.98 9.75
C ASP A 100 3.06 -0.45 9.73
N ARG A 101 3.78 0.09 10.72
CA ARG A 101 4.02 1.54 10.84
C ARG A 101 4.80 2.09 9.66
N GLN A 102 5.86 1.41 9.23
CA GLN A 102 6.70 1.85 8.12
C GLN A 102 5.90 1.90 6.82
N LEU A 103 5.15 0.85 6.51
CA LEU A 103 4.38 0.75 5.27
C LEU A 103 3.18 1.67 5.26
N PHE A 104 2.50 1.84 6.40
CA PHE A 104 1.43 2.83 6.54
C PHE A 104 1.95 4.26 6.38
N GLY A 105 3.05 4.61 7.07
CA GLY A 105 3.71 5.91 6.92
C GLY A 105 4.09 6.20 5.48
N ARG A 106 4.61 5.20 4.78
CA ARG A 106 4.91 5.32 3.35
C ARG A 106 3.69 5.57 2.48
N ALA A 107 2.56 4.92 2.77
CA ALA A 107 1.32 5.17 2.05
C ALA A 107 0.84 6.61 2.25
N VAL A 108 0.92 7.13 3.49
CA VAL A 108 0.60 8.53 3.80
C VAL A 108 1.48 9.48 3.00
N GLU A 109 2.81 9.30 3.03
CA GLU A 109 3.75 10.16 2.28
C GLU A 109 3.42 10.22 0.79
N LEU A 110 3.12 9.08 0.16
CA LEU A 110 2.82 9.00 -1.27
C LEU A 110 1.47 9.64 -1.59
N VAL A 111 0.47 9.45 -0.73
CA VAL A 111 -0.84 10.09 -0.89
C VAL A 111 -0.74 11.60 -0.78
N GLU A 112 0.01 12.12 0.20
CA GLU A 112 0.25 13.56 0.35
C GLU A 112 1.05 14.14 -0.83
N LEU A 113 2.10 13.43 -1.27
CA LEU A 113 2.92 13.83 -2.41
C LEU A 113 2.09 13.97 -3.70
N HIS A 114 1.07 13.13 -3.87
CA HIS A 114 0.23 13.12 -5.07
C HIS A 114 -1.19 13.66 -4.84
N ALA A 115 -1.43 14.33 -3.70
CA ALA A 115 -2.76 14.68 -3.26
C ALA A 115 -3.56 15.53 -4.26
N ASP A 116 -2.93 16.49 -4.93
CA ASP A 116 -3.61 17.31 -5.94
C ASP A 116 -4.08 16.49 -7.15
N THR A 117 -3.28 15.49 -7.55
CA THR A 117 -3.66 14.58 -8.64
C THR A 117 -4.81 13.69 -8.19
N ILE A 118 -4.73 13.13 -6.98
CA ILE A 118 -5.79 12.27 -6.41
C ILE A 118 -7.11 13.05 -6.31
N VAL A 119 -7.08 14.25 -5.71
CA VAL A 119 -8.28 15.08 -5.53
C VAL A 119 -8.85 15.53 -6.88
N GLY A 120 -7.99 15.90 -7.84
CA GLY A 120 -8.42 16.28 -9.19
C GLY A 120 -9.11 15.13 -9.94
N LEU A 121 -8.54 13.93 -9.88
CA LEU A 121 -9.14 12.73 -10.48
C LEU A 121 -10.45 12.33 -9.81
N ALA A 122 -10.48 12.32 -8.47
CA ALA A 122 -11.66 11.98 -7.70
C ALA A 122 -12.80 12.98 -7.95
N GLY A 123 -12.50 14.28 -8.01
CA GLY A 123 -13.46 15.32 -8.36
C GLY A 123 -14.01 15.13 -9.78
N ASN A 124 -13.14 14.91 -10.76
CA ASN A 124 -13.55 14.66 -12.15
C ASN A 124 -14.47 13.43 -12.28
N LEU A 125 -14.14 12.35 -11.58
CA LEU A 125 -14.96 11.14 -11.55
C LEU A 125 -16.32 11.41 -10.89
N ALA A 126 -16.34 12.08 -9.73
CA ALA A 126 -17.56 12.41 -9.01
C ALA A 126 -18.50 13.29 -9.83
N ASP A 127 -17.98 14.32 -10.49
CA ASP A 127 -18.76 15.21 -11.36
C ASP A 127 -19.42 14.43 -12.51
N ARG A 128 -18.68 13.51 -13.14
CA ARG A 128 -19.21 12.66 -14.22
C ARG A 128 -20.30 11.71 -13.73
N ILE A 129 -20.12 11.10 -12.56
CA ILE A 129 -21.14 10.22 -11.95
C ILE A 129 -22.43 11.01 -11.67
N GLN A 130 -22.32 12.23 -11.11
CA GLN A 130 -23.48 13.06 -10.79
C GLN A 130 -24.28 13.48 -12.03
N VAL A 131 -23.61 13.75 -13.15
CA VAL A 131 -24.25 14.18 -14.40
C VAL A 131 -24.98 13.04 -15.10
N ILE A 132 -24.42 11.83 -15.10
CA ILE A 132 -24.86 10.78 -16.03
C ILE A 132 -25.82 9.78 -15.36
N LYS A 133 -25.86 9.68 -14.02
CA LYS A 133 -26.64 8.65 -13.27
C LYS A 133 -26.42 7.21 -13.79
N GLU A 134 -25.32 6.96 -14.48
CA GLU A 134 -24.90 5.64 -14.98
C GLU A 134 -23.49 5.33 -14.46
N HIS A 135 -23.05 4.08 -14.68
CA HIS A 135 -21.69 3.65 -14.38
C HIS A 135 -20.68 4.42 -15.24
N VAL A 136 -19.84 5.23 -14.57
CA VAL A 136 -18.68 5.89 -15.19
C VAL A 136 -17.43 5.11 -14.80
N THR A 137 -16.61 4.76 -15.79
CA THR A 137 -15.29 4.17 -15.58
C THR A 137 -14.27 5.08 -16.24
N LEU A 138 -13.19 5.38 -15.51
CA LEU A 138 -11.97 5.92 -16.11
C LEU A 138 -11.09 4.71 -16.42
N ASP A 139 -10.95 4.38 -17.69
CA ASP A 139 -10.14 3.24 -18.11
C ASP A 139 -8.63 3.56 -18.05
N ALA A 140 -7.81 2.52 -18.08
CA ALA A 140 -6.36 2.68 -18.03
C ALA A 140 -5.81 3.58 -19.16
N PRO A 141 -6.22 3.42 -20.44
CA PRO A 141 -5.76 4.30 -21.51
C PRO A 141 -6.08 5.78 -21.27
N TYR A 142 -7.27 6.09 -20.73
CA TYR A 142 -7.62 7.45 -20.38
C TYR A 142 -6.70 7.99 -19.27
N LEU A 143 -6.55 7.24 -18.18
CA LEU A 143 -5.74 7.65 -17.03
C LEU A 143 -4.27 7.84 -17.42
N GLU A 144 -3.69 6.90 -18.16
CA GLU A 144 -2.32 6.94 -18.67
C GLU A 144 -2.10 8.07 -19.68
N GLY A 145 -3.16 8.54 -20.34
CA GLY A 145 -3.14 9.69 -21.24
C GLY A 145 -3.12 11.05 -20.53
N LEU A 146 -3.35 11.11 -19.21
CA LEU A 146 -3.42 12.37 -18.48
C LEU A 146 -2.00 12.90 -18.18
N PRO A 147 -1.69 14.17 -18.52
CA PRO A 147 -0.37 14.75 -18.22
C PRO A 147 0.00 14.68 -16.73
N ALA A 148 -0.98 14.84 -15.84
CA ALA A 148 -0.77 14.73 -14.39
C ALA A 148 -0.33 13.32 -13.97
N VAL A 149 -0.83 12.28 -14.63
CA VAL A 149 -0.46 10.87 -14.37
C VAL A 149 0.88 10.54 -15.01
N GLN A 150 1.13 11.00 -16.23
CA GLN A 150 2.42 10.80 -16.92
C GLN A 150 3.60 11.45 -16.19
N ASN A 151 3.35 12.54 -15.45
CA ASN A 151 4.36 13.25 -14.68
C ASN A 151 4.55 12.69 -13.26
N ILE A 152 3.85 11.61 -12.87
CA ILE A 152 4.11 10.92 -11.60
C ILE A 152 5.50 10.32 -11.66
N SER A 153 6.39 10.85 -10.82
CA SER A 153 7.76 10.35 -10.72
C SER A 153 7.76 8.96 -10.09
N VAL A 154 8.60 8.05 -10.62
CA VAL A 154 8.85 6.77 -9.98
C VAL A 154 9.54 7.03 -8.65
N VAL A 155 8.88 6.67 -7.56
CA VAL A 155 9.42 6.88 -6.22
C VAL A 155 10.31 5.70 -5.83
N GLU A 156 11.38 5.98 -5.08
CA GLU A 156 12.32 4.96 -4.66
C GLU A 156 11.62 3.80 -3.91
N PRO A 157 12.13 2.55 -4.09
CA PRO A 157 11.64 1.41 -3.35
C PRO A 157 11.76 1.61 -1.84
N ILE A 158 10.82 1.04 -1.10
CA ILE A 158 10.88 1.01 0.35
C ILE A 158 12.11 0.19 0.74
N PRO A 159 13.03 0.71 1.57
CA PRO A 159 14.09 -0.09 2.14
C PRO A 159 13.46 -1.17 3.01
N ILE A 160 13.47 -2.40 2.52
CA ILE A 160 13.06 -3.56 3.29
C ILE A 160 14.35 -4.18 3.83
N GLY A 161 14.38 -4.50 5.12
CA GLY A 161 15.58 -4.96 5.82
C GLY A 161 16.38 -6.03 5.10
N ASP A 162 17.66 -6.14 5.47
CA ASP A 162 18.69 -6.94 4.78
C ASP A 162 18.32 -8.43 4.67
N THR A 163 17.97 -8.88 3.45
CA THR A 163 17.65 -10.29 3.15
C THR A 163 18.89 -11.19 3.13
N THR A 164 20.11 -10.64 3.21
CA THR A 164 21.36 -11.40 3.13
C THR A 164 21.73 -12.16 4.40
N LYS A 165 20.95 -12.00 5.49
CA LYS A 165 21.12 -12.76 6.75
C LYS A 165 20.33 -14.07 6.83
N ALA A 166 19.71 -14.51 5.73
CA ALA A 166 19.20 -15.87 5.67
C ALA A 166 20.39 -16.81 5.51
N ASP A 167 20.74 -17.54 6.59
CA ASP A 167 21.72 -18.62 6.51
C ASP A 167 21.34 -19.57 5.36
N PRO A 168 22.32 -20.04 4.57
CA PRO A 168 22.03 -20.99 3.50
C PRO A 168 21.37 -22.23 4.10
N ILE A 169 20.12 -22.46 3.69
CA ILE A 169 19.37 -23.67 4.03
C ILE A 169 20.22 -24.87 3.61
N GLY A 170 20.46 -25.75 4.58
CA GLY A 170 21.35 -26.90 4.56
C GLY A 170 21.70 -27.46 3.19
N GLN A 171 23.00 -27.54 2.93
CA GLN A 171 23.54 -28.54 2.01
C GLN A 171 23.65 -29.85 2.80
N ASP A 172 22.86 -30.84 2.38
CA ASP A 172 22.99 -32.25 2.74
C ASP A 172 24.38 -32.81 2.38
#